data_AF-A0A9L0I9H0-F1
#
_entry.id   AF-A0A9L0I9H0-F1
#
_cell.length_a   1.000
_cell.length_b   1.000
_cell.length_c   1.000
_cell.angle_alpha   90.00
_cell.angle_beta   90.00
_cell.angle_gamma   90.00
#
_symmetry.space_group_name_H-M   'P 1'
#
loop_
_entity.id
_entity.type
_entity.pdbx_description
1 polymer ?
#
loop_
_entity_poly.entity_id
_entity_poly.type
_entity_poly.pdbx_seq_one_letter_code
_entity_poly.pdbx_strand_id
1 'polypeptide(L)'
;MTENVLSLFVESISGLSEANGNFRVEVIPNIKIAGFIFLKNIDVRIFVTVCHRHHKIQQLQIFPRLLELTRTIKIENLPPHVDNSYVTIVFGNPQNGEGVTNV
;
A
#
# COMPACT_ATOMS: atom_id res chain seq x y z
N MET A 1 4.61 3.67 -15.27
CA MET A 1 3.13 3.61 -15.25
C MET A 1 2.65 4.76 -14.40
N THR A 2 1.69 5.55 -14.86
CA THR A 2 1.20 6.73 -14.15
C THR A 2 0.04 6.37 -13.22
N GLU A 3 -0.16 7.17 -12.18
CA GLU A 3 -1.27 7.05 -11.22
C GLU A 3 -2.64 6.97 -11.92
N ASN A 4 -2.89 7.86 -12.89
CA ASN A 4 -4.15 7.88 -13.66
C ASN A 4 -4.44 6.55 -14.37
N VAL A 5 -3.42 5.88 -14.92
CA VAL A 5 -3.60 4.59 -15.60
C VAL A 5 -3.96 3.50 -14.60
N LEU A 6 -3.34 3.51 -13.42
CA LEU A 6 -3.64 2.59 -12.34
C LEU A 6 -5.04 2.79 -11.78
N SER A 7 -5.46 4.04 -11.60
CA SER A 7 -6.81 4.40 -11.19
C SER A 7 -7.86 3.85 -12.16
N LEU A 8 -7.69 4.11 -13.46
CA LEU A 8 -8.60 3.58 -14.50
C LEU A 8 -8.72 2.04 -14.49
N PHE A 9 -7.65 1.32 -14.14
CA PHE A 9 -7.73 -0.14 -13.97
C PHE A 9 -8.60 -0.54 -12.78
N VAL A 10 -8.42 0.11 -11.64
CA VAL A 10 -9.23 -0.15 -10.46
C VAL A 10 -10.68 0.20 -10.72
N GLU A 11 -10.97 1.35 -11.35
CA GLU A 11 -12.33 1.76 -11.72
C GLU A 11 -12.99 0.73 -12.65
N SER A 12 -12.27 0.29 -13.69
CA SER A 12 -12.78 -0.69 -14.65
C SER A 12 -13.09 -2.07 -14.05
N ILE A 13 -12.39 -2.47 -12.99
CA ILE A 13 -12.52 -3.81 -12.39
C ILE A 13 -13.50 -3.79 -11.22
N SER A 14 -13.49 -2.73 -10.42
CA SER A 14 -14.29 -2.63 -9.18
C SER A 14 -15.62 -1.89 -9.36
N GLY A 15 -15.77 -1.10 -10.42
CA GLY A 15 -16.91 -0.19 -10.59
C GLY A 15 -16.92 1.00 -9.60
N LEU A 16 -15.84 1.18 -8.83
CA LEU A 16 -15.65 2.33 -7.96
C LEU A 16 -15.06 3.51 -8.73
N SER A 17 -15.11 4.71 -8.15
CA SER A 17 -14.42 5.88 -8.70
C SER A 17 -13.52 6.57 -7.70
N GLU A 18 -12.30 6.89 -8.14
CA GLU A 18 -11.36 7.70 -7.35
C GLU A 18 -11.87 9.13 -7.21
N ALA A 19 -12.42 9.70 -8.28
CA ALA A 19 -12.99 11.05 -8.28
C ALA A 19 -14.16 11.21 -7.28
N ASN A 20 -14.91 10.13 -7.04
CA ASN A 20 -15.97 10.09 -6.03
C ASN A 20 -15.45 9.75 -4.62
N GLY A 21 -14.13 9.70 -4.43
CA GLY A 21 -13.49 9.37 -3.16
C GLY A 21 -13.76 7.95 -2.68
N ASN A 22 -14.00 6.99 -3.58
CA ASN A 22 -14.30 5.60 -3.20
C ASN A 22 -13.04 4.79 -2.89
N PHE A 23 -11.89 5.21 -3.42
CA PHE A 23 -10.57 4.68 -3.10
C PHE A 23 -9.52 5.77 -3.31
N ARG A 24 -8.28 5.49 -2.88
CA ARG A 24 -7.10 6.33 -3.12
C ARG A 24 -5.97 5.49 -3.70
N VAL A 25 -5.14 6.10 -4.53
CA VAL A 25 -3.92 5.51 -5.08
C VAL A 25 -2.70 6.15 -4.43
N GLU A 26 -1.71 5.33 -4.06
CA GLU A 26 -0.43 5.80 -3.55
C GLU A 26 0.69 5.15 -4.36
N VAL A 27 1.37 5.91 -5.21
CA VAL A 27 2.49 5.40 -6.02
C VAL A 27 3.79 5.64 -5.27
N ILE A 28 4.59 4.59 -5.10
CA ILE A 28 5.90 4.69 -4.44
C ILE A 28 6.96 4.87 -5.52
N PRO A 29 7.53 6.07 -5.71
CA PRO A 29 8.33 6.40 -6.90
C PRO A 29 9.59 5.54 -7.05
N ASN A 30 10.09 5.00 -5.94
CA ASN A 30 11.39 4.33 -5.89
C ASN A 30 11.32 2.81 -6.04
N ILE A 31 10.13 2.19 -5.90
CA ILE A 31 10.02 0.71 -5.83
C ILE A 31 9.00 0.08 -6.79
N LYS A 32 8.54 0.78 -7.83
CA LYS A 32 7.58 0.26 -8.85
C LYS A 32 6.32 -0.41 -8.24
N ILE A 33 5.93 0.02 -7.05
CA ILE A 33 4.75 -0.46 -6.32
C ILE A 33 3.75 0.69 -6.21
N ALA A 34 2.47 0.34 -6.29
CA ALA A 34 1.38 1.24 -5.95
C ALA A 34 0.47 0.57 -4.92
N GLY A 35 0.10 1.33 -3.90
CA GLY A 35 -0.90 0.96 -2.90
C GLY A 35 -2.28 1.48 -3.30
N PHE A 36 -3.31 0.70 -2.96
CA PHE A 36 -4.71 1.08 -3.17
C PHE A 36 -5.45 0.96 -1.84
N ILE A 37 -6.08 2.05 -1.43
CA ILE A 37 -6.84 2.11 -0.18
C ILE A 37 -8.31 2.26 -0.55
N PHE A 38 -9.09 1.20 -0.36
CA PHE A 38 -10.53 1.21 -0.62
C PHE A 38 -11.28 1.81 0.57
N LEU A 39 -12.05 2.87 0.32
CA LEU A 39 -12.85 3.59 1.32
C LEU A 39 -14.32 3.14 1.34
N LYS A 40 -14.69 2.27 0.41
CA LYS A 40 -15.98 1.56 0.38
C LYS A 40 -15.78 0.11 0.80
N ASN A 41 -16.84 -0.48 1.33
CA ASN A 41 -16.83 -1.89 1.69
C ASN A 41 -16.77 -2.73 0.40
N ILE A 42 -15.62 -3.33 0.13
CA ILE A 42 -15.40 -4.30 -0.93
C ILE A 42 -14.67 -5.52 -0.39
N ASP A 43 -14.89 -6.66 -1.04
CA ASP A 43 -14.05 -7.83 -0.81
C ASP A 43 -12.74 -7.69 -1.61
N VAL A 44 -11.69 -7.25 -0.92
CA VAL A 44 -10.36 -7.03 -1.52
C VAL A 44 -9.75 -8.35 -2.04
N ARG A 45 -10.10 -9.50 -1.47
CA ARG A 45 -9.59 -10.81 -1.94
C ARG A 45 -10.22 -11.20 -3.27
N ILE A 46 -11.53 -10.98 -3.41
CA ILE A 46 -12.23 -11.16 -4.68
C ILE A 46 -11.66 -10.18 -5.71
N PHE A 47 -11.50 -8.90 -5.34
CA PHE A 47 -10.91 -7.90 -6.23
C PHE A 47 -9.55 -8.35 -6.77
N VAL A 48 -8.61 -8.76 -5.90
CA VAL A 48 -7.28 -9.23 -6.32
C VAL A 48 -7.37 -10.44 -7.25
N THR A 49 -8.30 -11.36 -7.00
CA THR A 49 -8.51 -12.54 -7.85
C THR A 49 -9.01 -12.15 -9.25
N VAL A 50 -9.98 -11.24 -9.33
CA VAL A 50 -10.50 -10.72 -10.60
C VAL A 50 -9.41 -9.92 -11.33
N CYS A 51 -8.65 -9.12 -10.59
CA CYS A 51 -7.59 -8.27 -11.12
C CYS A 51 -6.49 -9.10 -11.80
N HIS A 52 -6.06 -10.22 -11.22
CA HIS A 52 -5.12 -11.16 -11.86
C HIS A 52 -5.62 -11.74 -13.18
N ARG A 53 -6.94 -11.86 -13.36
CA ARG A 53 -7.55 -12.41 -14.59
C ARG A 53 -7.75 -11.34 -15.67
N HIS A 54 -7.56 -10.06 -15.35
CA HIS A 54 -7.76 -8.98 -16.30
C HIS A 54 -6.65 -8.98 -17.36
N HIS A 55 -7.02 -9.12 -18.65
CA HIS A 55 -6.07 -9.28 -19.76
C HIS A 55 -4.95 -8.22 -19.79
N LYS A 56 -5.27 -6.94 -19.56
CA LYS A 56 -4.26 -5.87 -19.52
C LYS A 56 -3.30 -5.98 -18.33
N ILE A 57 -3.78 -6.46 -17.18
CA ILE A 57 -2.93 -6.67 -15.99
C ILE A 57 -1.88 -7.75 -16.30
N GLN A 58 -2.28 -8.81 -17.00
CA GLN A 58 -1.38 -9.88 -17.45
C GLN A 58 -0.37 -9.40 -18.50
N GLN A 59 -0.83 -8.65 -19.51
CA GLN A 59 0.04 -8.07 -20.54
C GLN A 59 1.08 -7.12 -19.96
N LEU A 60 0.70 -6.33 -18.96
CA LEU A 60 1.59 -5.38 -18.28
C LEU A 60 2.43 -6.02 -17.16
N GLN A 61 2.27 -7.33 -16.92
CA GLN A 61 2.95 -8.07 -15.85
C GLN A 61 2.80 -7.40 -14.47
N ILE A 62 1.60 -6.87 -14.19
CA ILE A 62 1.27 -6.32 -12.87
C ILE A 62 0.86 -7.47 -11.96
N PHE A 63 1.39 -7.48 -10.73
CA PHE A 63 1.11 -8.50 -9.72
C PHE A 63 0.27 -7.89 -8.58
N PRO A 64 -1.06 -7.84 -8.70
CA PRO A 64 -1.90 -7.34 -7.62
C PRO A 64 -1.80 -8.28 -6.41
N ARG A 65 -1.58 -7.75 -5.21
CA ARG A 65 -1.50 -8.54 -3.98
C ARG A 65 -2.18 -7.79 -2.85
N LEU A 66 -2.66 -8.54 -1.85
CA LEU A 66 -3.09 -7.91 -0.60
C LEU A 66 -1.86 -7.35 0.09
N LEU A 67 -1.97 -6.13 0.61
CA LEU A 67 -0.95 -5.59 1.49
C LEU A 67 -0.99 -6.39 2.80
N GLU A 68 0.11 -7.07 3.11
CA GLU A 68 0.25 -7.76 4.39
C GLU A 68 0.35 -6.74 5.51
N LEU A 69 -0.04 -7.16 6.72
CA LEU A 69 0.16 -6.32 7.90
C LEU A 69 1.66 -6.09 8.07
N THR A 70 2.09 -4.83 8.00
CA THR A 70 3.48 -4.43 8.26
C THR A 70 3.82 -4.69 9.72
N ARG A 71 4.69 -5.65 9.99
CA ARG A 71 5.18 -5.99 11.34
C ARG A 71 6.57 -5.43 11.64
N THR A 72 7.23 -4.89 10.63
CA THR A 72 8.61 -4.44 10.70
C THR A 72 8.75 -3.12 9.98
N ILE A 73 9.45 -2.17 10.58
CA ILE A 73 9.71 -0.85 10.01
C ILE A 73 11.21 -0.72 9.80
N LYS A 74 11.62 -0.26 8.61
CA LYS A 74 13.00 0.10 8.33
C LYS A 74 13.17 1.59 8.55
N ILE A 75 14.18 1.97 9.33
CA ILE A 75 14.54 3.37 9.58
C ILE A 75 15.77 3.70 8.75
N GLU A 76 15.66 4.70 7.89
CA GLU A 76 16.74 5.19 7.06
C GLU A 76 17.14 6.60 7.51
N ASN A 77 18.41 6.96 7.31
CA ASN A 77 18.96 8.28 7.66
C ASN A 77 18.87 8.63 9.15
N LEU A 78 18.96 7.64 10.04
CA LEU A 78 19.06 7.88 11.48
C LEU A 78 20.35 8.68 11.76
N PRO A 79 20.27 9.85 12.43
CA PRO A 79 21.47 10.60 12.78
C PRO A 79 22.39 9.74 13.68
N PRO A 80 23.72 9.82 13.51
CA PRO A 80 24.67 8.92 14.19
C PRO A 80 24.71 9.06 15.72
N HIS A 81 24.08 10.11 16.26
CA HIS A 81 23.99 10.39 17.68
C HIS A 81 22.68 9.90 18.32
N VAL A 82 21.74 9.36 17.54
CA VAL A 82 20.46 8.87 18.06
C VAL A 82 20.59 7.40 18.44
N ASP A 83 20.34 7.10 19.72
CA ASP A 83 20.35 5.74 20.24
C ASP A 83 19.07 4.96 19.87
N ASN A 84 19.20 3.65 19.67
CA ASN A 84 18.07 2.77 19.32
C ASN A 84 16.96 2.75 20.38
N SER A 85 17.24 3.11 21.63
CA SER A 85 16.21 3.28 22.66
C SER A 85 15.19 4.36 22.30
N TYR A 86 15.61 5.46 21.67
CA TYR A 86 14.70 6.53 21.22
C TYR A 86 13.78 6.07 20.09
N VAL A 87 14.29 5.25 19.19
CA VAL A 87 13.49 4.60 18.15
C VAL A 87 12.36 3.79 18.77
N THR A 88 12.68 2.98 19.78
CA THR A 88 11.70 2.13 20.48
C THR A 88 10.64 2.98 21.21
N ILE A 89 11.04 4.10 21.83
CA ILE A 89 10.10 5.01 22.51
C ILE A 89 9.13 5.66 21.52
N VAL A 90 9.61 6.05 20.34
CA VAL A 90 8.77 6.71 19.33
C VAL A 90 7.83 5.72 18.65
N PHE A 91 8.32 4.55 18.22
CA PHE A 91 7.54 3.57 17.44
C PHE A 91 6.88 2.46 18.29
N GLY A 92 7.19 2.37 19.57
CA GLY A 92 6.53 1.47 20.52
C GLY A 92 5.39 2.13 21.30
N ASN A 93 5.20 3.45 21.16
CA ASN A 93 4.06 4.15 21.74
C ASN A 93 2.81 3.88 20.89
N PRO A 94 1.72 3.33 21.46
CA PRO A 94 0.48 3.05 20.74
C PRO A 94 -0.12 4.26 20.02
N GLN A 95 0.16 5.49 20.50
CA GLN A 95 -0.29 6.72 19.85
C GLN A 95 0.52 7.14 18.61
N ASN A 96 1.73 6.59 18.44
CA ASN A 96 2.67 6.95 17.37
C ASN A 96 2.93 5.80 16.39
N GLY A 97 2.35 4.61 16.65
CA GLY A 97 2.37 3.43 15.79
C GLY A 97 2.40 2.16 16.65
N GLU A 98 1.47 1.24 16.46
CA GLU A 98 1.58 -0.10 17.05
C GLU A 98 2.53 -0.96 16.20
N GLY A 99 3.84 -0.71 16.31
CA GLY A 99 4.88 -1.50 15.68
C GLY A 99 5.65 -2.32 16.73
N VAL A 100 5.66 -3.65 16.60
CA VAL A 100 6.54 -4.49 17.42
C VAL A 100 7.98 -4.30 16.92
N THR A 101 8.77 -3.47 17.58
CA THR A 101 10.19 -3.30 17.27
C THR A 101 10.99 -4.44 17.90
N ASN A 102 11.34 -5.45 17.12
CA ASN A 102 12.45 -6.34 17.49
C ASN A 102 13.74 -5.66 17.04
N VAL A 103 14.49 -5.11 18.01
CA VAL A 103 15.85 -4.58 17.80
C VAL A 103 16.85 -5.73 17.86
#